data_AF-A0A3D1ZDH9-F1
#
_entry.id   AF-A0A3D1ZDH9-F1
#
_cell.length_a   1.000
_cell.length_b   1.000
_cell.length_c   1.000
_cell.angle_alpha   90.00
_cell.angle_beta   90.00
_cell.angle_gamma   90.00
#
_symmetry.space_group_name_H-M   'P 1'
#
loop_
_entity.id
_entity.type
_entity.pdbx_description
1 polymer ?
#
loop_
_entity_poly.entity_id
_entity_poly.type
_entity_poly.pdbx_seq_one_letter_code
_entity_poly.pdbx_strand_id
1 'polypeptide(L)' 'PIMFFTIMALVDQGDEVLYPNPGFPIYESMIEFVGGVPVPMRLYESREFGIDVDEVASQITDRTRLMIVNSPNNP' A
#
# COMPACT_ATOMS: atom_id res chain seq x y z
N PRO A 1 -12.66 3.25 -9.20
CA PRO A 1 -13.39 4.46 -8.71
C PRO A 1 -13.41 4.57 -7.18
N ILE A 2 -13.89 3.55 -6.45
CA ILE A 2 -14.06 3.64 -4.98
C ILE A 2 -12.72 3.78 -4.25
N MET A 3 -11.72 2.95 -4.55
CA MET A 3 -10.39 3.03 -3.91
C MET A 3 -9.73 4.39 -4.11
N PHE A 4 -9.90 4.99 -5.29
CA PHE A 4 -9.37 6.30 -5.61
C PHE A 4 -9.97 7.40 -4.72
N PHE A 5 -11.29 7.39 -4.51
CA PHE A 5 -11.94 8.35 -3.62
C PHE A 5 -11.50 8.17 -2.17
N THR A 6 -11.29 6.94 -1.71
CA THR A 6 -10.75 6.68 -0.37
C THR A 6 -9.34 7.25 -0.21
N ILE A 7 -8.46 7.02 -1.19
CA ILE A 7 -7.09 7.54 -1.17
C ILE A 7 -7.12 9.08 -1.16
N MET A 8 -7.88 9.71 -2.05
CA MET A 8 -8.03 11.18 -2.08
C MET A 8 -8.61 11.77 -0.79
N ALA A 9 -9.45 11.03 -0.06
CA ALA A 9 -10.09 11.53 1.15
C ALA A 9 -9.21 11.40 2.40
N LEU A 10 -8.23 10.49 2.38
CA LEU A 10 -7.46 10.10 3.58
C LEU A 10 -5.99 10.50 3.53
N VAL A 11 -5.43 10.70 2.34
CA VAL A 11 -4.01 10.88 2.08
C VAL A 11 -3.73 12.33 1.69
N ASP A 12 -2.91 13.01 2.47
CA ASP A 12 -2.38 14.33 2.15
C ASP A 12 -0.95 14.24 1.56
N GLN A 13 -0.40 15.38 1.13
CA GLN A 13 0.96 15.44 0.58
C GLN A 13 2.00 14.93 1.59
N GLY A 14 2.80 13.95 1.14
CA GLY A 14 3.86 13.34 1.94
C GLY A 14 3.39 12.27 2.93
N ASP A 15 2.10 11.93 2.96
CA ASP A 15 1.61 10.79 3.75
C ASP A 15 2.02 9.47 3.09
N GLU A 16 2.40 8.51 3.91
CA GLU A 16 2.83 7.19 3.46
C GLU A 16 1.65 6.24 3.34
N VAL A 17 1.60 5.49 2.25
CA VAL A 17 0.58 4.47 2.01
C VAL A 17 1.25 3.13 1.74
N LEU A 18 0.98 2.18 2.63
CA LEU A 18 1.42 0.79 2.51
C LEU A 18 0.57 0.06 1.47
N TYR A 19 1.19 -0.61 0.49
CA TYR A 19 0.48 -1.35 -0.56
C TYR A 19 1.19 -2.67 -0.92
N PRO A 20 0.47 -3.71 -1.39
CA PRO A 20 1.08 -5.01 -1.71
C PRO A 20 1.94 -4.92 -2.97
N ASN A 21 3.13 -5.54 -2.94
CA ASN A 21 4.04 -5.67 -4.08
C ASN A 21 4.65 -7.08 -4.14
N PRO A 22 4.38 -7.90 -5.17
CA PRO A 22 3.50 -7.66 -6.31
C PRO A 22 2.03 -7.41 -5.90
N GLY A 23 1.34 -6.63 -6.71
CA GLY A 23 -0.06 -6.25 -6.47
C GLY A 23 -0.58 -5.38 -7.62
N PHE A 24 -1.86 -5.01 -7.56
CA PHE A 24 -2.51 -4.31 -8.67
C PHE A 24 -1.82 -2.94 -8.88
N PRO A 25 -1.21 -2.67 -10.05
CA PRO A 25 -0.30 -1.52 -10.23
C PRO A 25 -0.95 -0.15 -9.96
N ILE A 26 -2.27 -0.08 -10.03
CA ILE A 26 -3.00 1.17 -9.83
C ILE A 26 -2.86 1.74 -8.42
N TYR A 27 -2.50 0.92 -7.41
CA TYR A 27 -2.31 1.40 -6.04
C TYR A 27 -1.22 2.47 -5.98
N GLU A 28 -0.03 2.13 -6.46
CA GLU A 28 1.12 3.04 -6.52
C GLU A 28 0.77 4.31 -7.30
N SER A 29 0.20 4.16 -8.50
CA SER A 29 -0.17 5.32 -9.32
C SER A 29 -1.20 6.24 -8.65
N MET A 30 -2.17 5.70 -7.91
CA MET A 30 -3.17 6.51 -7.20
C MET A 30 -2.58 7.24 -5.99
N ILE A 31 -1.65 6.59 -5.28
CA ILE A 31 -0.94 7.19 -4.14
C ILE A 31 -0.09 8.37 -4.63
N GLU A 32 0.71 8.16 -5.66
CA GLU A 32 1.54 9.21 -6.27
C GLU A 32 0.70 10.36 -6.82
N PHE A 33 -0.44 10.05 -7.46
CA PHE A 33 -1.33 11.04 -8.04
C PHE A 33 -1.84 12.05 -7.00
N VAL A 34 -2.11 11.61 -5.76
CA VAL A 34 -2.58 12.49 -4.68
C VAL A 34 -1.42 13.15 -3.89
N GLY A 35 -0.17 12.90 -4.28
CA GLY A 35 1.02 13.41 -3.60
C GLY A 35 1.44 12.61 -2.37
N GLY A 36 0.90 11.41 -2.18
CA GLY A 36 1.34 10.47 -1.15
C GLY A 36 2.64 9.75 -1.54
N VAL A 37 3.24 9.09 -0.56
CA VAL A 37 4.47 8.28 -0.70
C VAL A 37 4.08 6.81 -0.70
N PRO A 38 4.22 6.09 -1.84
CA PRO A 38 3.94 4.66 -1.88
C PRO A 38 5.03 3.87 -1.14
N VAL A 39 4.62 3.04 -0.18
CA VAL A 39 5.52 2.18 0.59
C VAL A 39 5.18 0.71 0.29
N PRO A 40 6.03 -0.01 -0.46
CA PRO A 40 5.73 -1.38 -0.90
C PRO A 40 5.90 -2.40 0.23
N MET A 41 4.80 -3.06 0.59
CA MET A 41 4.79 -4.29 1.38
C MET A 41 5.19 -5.45 0.47
N ARG A 42 6.46 -5.87 0.56
CA ARG A 42 6.98 -6.95 -0.30
C ARG A 42 6.34 -8.28 0.05
N LEU A 43 5.74 -8.91 -0.94
CA LEU A 43 5.21 -10.27 -0.88
C LEU A 43 6.20 -11.20 -1.57
N TYR A 44 6.68 -12.19 -0.84
CA TYR A 44 7.70 -13.11 -1.31
C TYR A 44 7.06 -14.41 -1.79
N GLU A 45 7.47 -14.88 -2.97
CA GLU A 45 7.04 -16.19 -3.50
C GLU A 45 7.38 -17.33 -2.52
N SER A 46 8.51 -17.25 -1.81
CA SER A 46 8.92 -18.22 -0.79
C SER A 46 7.98 -18.32 0.40
N ARG A 47 7.04 -17.39 0.55
CA ARG A 47 5.99 -17.36 1.57
C ARG A 47 4.59 -17.46 0.97
N GLU A 48 4.47 -17.98 -0.25
CA GLU A 48 3.20 -18.08 -0.97
C GLU A 48 2.53 -16.71 -1.14
N PHE A 49 3.34 -15.65 -1.27
CA PHE A 49 2.90 -14.25 -1.32
C PHE A 49 2.13 -13.78 -0.07
N GLY A 50 2.32 -14.46 1.06
CA GLY A 50 1.80 -14.02 2.35
C GLY A 50 2.52 -12.77 2.87
N ILE A 51 1.77 -11.94 3.59
CA ILE A 51 2.31 -10.75 4.28
C ILE A 51 3.22 -11.19 5.43
N ASP A 52 4.44 -10.65 5.48
CA ASP A 52 5.28 -10.69 6.68
C ASP A 52 4.86 -9.54 7.63
N VAL A 53 4.21 -9.90 8.74
CA VAL A 53 3.69 -8.92 9.70
C VAL A 53 4.81 -8.13 10.39
N ASP A 54 5.94 -8.76 10.68
CA ASP A 54 7.06 -8.10 11.35
C ASP A 54 7.75 -7.11 10.40
N GLU A 55 7.90 -7.50 9.13
CA GLU A 55 8.42 -6.60 8.10
C GLU A 55 7.50 -5.39 7.90
N VAL A 56 6.19 -5.62 7.72
CA VAL A 56 5.22 -4.52 7.55
C VAL A 56 5.17 -3.63 8.78
N ALA A 57 5.21 -4.19 9.99
CA ALA A 57 5.25 -3.41 11.23
C ALA A 57 6.49 -2.49 11.29
N SER A 58 7.64 -2.94 10.76
CA SER A 58 8.86 -2.13 10.69
C SER A 58 8.79 -0.96 9.68
N GLN A 59 7.85 -1.01 8.74
CA GLN A 59 7.62 0.03 7.74
C GLN A 59 6.65 1.12 8.22
N ILE A 60 5.96 0.92 9.34
CA ILE A 60 5.02 1.90 9.88
C ILE A 60 5.79 3.05 10.52
N THR A 61 5.45 4.27 10.11
CA THR A 61 6.00 5.52 10.63
C THR A 61 4.87 6.44 11.11
N ASP A 62 5.24 7.58 11.71
CA ASP A 62 4.29 8.64 12.05
C ASP A 62 3.58 9.27 10.83
N ARG A 63 4.08 9.00 9.60
CA ARG A 63 3.47 9.43 8.34
C ARG A 63 2.60 8.37 7.69
N THR A 64 2.60 7.13 8.19
CA THR A 64 1.77 6.05 7.65
C THR A 64 0.30 6.34 7.89
N ARG A 65 -0.45 6.51 6.81
CA ARG A 65 -1.84 6.99 6.85
C ARG A 65 -2.86 5.96 6.40
N LEU A 66 -2.48 5.10 5.47
CA LEU A 66 -3.35 4.09 4.86
C LEU A 66 -2.56 2.81 4.57
N MET A 67 -3.21 1.66 4.73
CA MET A 67 -2.69 0.37 4.28
C MET A 67 -3.73 -0.29 3.37
N ILE A 68 -3.30 -0.74 2.21
CA ILE A 68 -4.13 -1.44 1.24
C ILE A 68 -3.89 -2.94 1.39
N VAL A 69 -4.97 -3.70 1.57
CA VAL A 69 -4.94 -5.17 1.61
C VAL A 69 -5.85 -5.69 0.50
N ASN A 70 -5.32 -6.59 -0.33
CA ASN A 70 -6.10 -7.24 -1.39
C ASN A 70 -6.14 -8.76 -1.15
N SER A 71 -7.34 -9.27 -0.84
CA SER A 71 -7.57 -10.71 -0.63
C SER A 71 -8.89 -11.13 -1.30
N PRO A 72 -8.87 -12.10 -2.24
CA PRO A 72 -7.67 -12.69 -2.83
C PRO A 72 -6.83 -11.66 -3.60
N ASN A 73 -5.51 -11.85 -3.59
CA ASN A 73 -4.54 -10.93 -4.19
C ASN A 73 -4.60 -10.95 -5.73
N ASN A 74 -4.20 -9.84 -6.36
CA ASN A 74 -4.12 -9.69 -7.82
C ASN A 74 -2.98 -8.74 -8.23
N PRO A 75 -1.98 -9.20 -9.02
CA PRO A 75 -1.56 -10.59 -9.14
C PRO A 75 -1.02 -11.09 -7.79
#